data_AF-A0A932BEJ1-F1
#
_entry.id   AF-A0A932BEJ1-F1
#
_cell.length_a   1.000
_cell.length_b   1.000
_cell.length_c   1.000
_cell.angle_alpha   90.00
_cell.angle_beta   90.00
_cell.angle_gamma   90.00
#
_symmetry.space_group_name_H-M   'P 1'
#
loop_
_entity.id
_entity.type
_entity.pdbx_description
1 polymer ?
#
loop_
_entity_poly.entity_id
_entity_poly.type
_entity_poly.pdbx_seq_one_letter_code
_entity_poly.pdbx_strand_id
1 'polypeptide(L)'
;MRGFFLGLMACLTAFAGAAHASCPPPQFRPAKEVHLEGDSVMIVTHPSATFDARFSAKYGVDEEVRFAKSKKIPVVYLADDSPIRYYYMEDCDPDHWVASRDGEVEFEVAPTHVYVAGGHMELCLSRSLHDILYQWSRKPARDLTVTLLLDAIYSNGKSVEPSDPYYRDFNWFMGIITYGRPGGETWPKLNLLEMTGIIKKPANDLLFLEKILPRWDRTFPKDYRVELQFNEFSPRVLRPGSGFFAPRLRFNFVDSADVFLAQ
;
A
#
# COMPACT_ATOMS: atom_id res chain seq x y z
N MET A 1 -28.73 60.81 1.22
CA MET A 1 -27.94 59.64 1.67
C MET A 1 -28.85 58.42 1.75
N ARG A 2 -28.72 57.49 0.80
CA ARG A 2 -29.12 56.06 0.85
C ARG A 2 -29.25 55.57 -0.59
N GLY A 3 -28.62 54.44 -0.91
CA GLY A 3 -28.84 53.72 -2.17
C GLY A 3 -27.58 53.35 -2.97
N PHE A 4 -26.46 53.08 -2.31
CA PHE A 4 -25.36 52.30 -2.89
C PHE A 4 -25.39 50.91 -2.25
N PHE A 5 -25.03 49.87 -3.01
CA PHE A 5 -24.98 48.43 -2.63
C PHE A 5 -26.25 47.62 -2.83
N LEU A 6 -26.57 47.27 -4.08
CA LEU A 6 -27.30 46.04 -4.41
C LEU A 6 -27.14 45.74 -5.90
N GLY A 7 -25.99 45.22 -6.30
CA GLY A 7 -25.75 44.93 -7.73
C GLY A 7 -24.45 44.18 -8.06
N LEU A 8 -23.82 43.50 -7.10
CA LEU A 8 -22.59 42.75 -7.35
C LEU A 8 -22.59 41.36 -6.68
N MET A 9 -23.76 40.75 -6.52
CA MET A 9 -23.89 39.45 -5.84
C MET A 9 -24.83 38.48 -6.57
N ALA A 10 -24.81 38.49 -7.91
CA ALA A 10 -25.62 37.58 -8.72
C ALA A 10 -24.85 36.86 -9.85
N CYS A 11 -23.52 37.01 -9.94
CA CYS A 11 -22.68 36.31 -10.94
C CYS A 11 -21.75 35.23 -10.36
N LEU A 12 -21.79 34.96 -9.05
CA LEU A 12 -20.90 33.97 -8.41
C LEU A 12 -21.53 32.59 -8.16
N THR A 13 -22.78 32.38 -8.56
CA THR A 13 -23.51 31.12 -8.29
C THR A 13 -23.69 30.22 -9.52
N ALA A 14 -23.15 30.59 -10.68
CA ALA A 14 -23.33 29.84 -11.93
C ALA A 14 -22.24 28.78 -12.22
N PHE A 15 -21.22 28.63 -11.38
CA PHE A 15 -20.17 27.59 -11.52
C PHE A 15 -20.17 26.57 -10.37
N ALA A 16 -21.26 26.47 -9.60
CA ALA A 16 -21.39 25.52 -8.50
C ALA A 16 -22.17 24.25 -8.91
N GLY A 17 -21.94 23.74 -10.12
CA GLY A 17 -22.75 22.65 -10.69
C GLY A 17 -21.97 21.74 -11.62
N ALA A 18 -21.07 20.93 -11.05
CA ALA A 18 -20.72 19.55 -11.47
C ALA A 18 -19.36 19.09 -10.87
N ALA A 19 -19.09 19.34 -9.60
CA ALA A 19 -18.03 18.62 -8.90
C ALA A 19 -18.59 17.27 -8.42
N HIS A 20 -18.86 16.35 -9.35
CA HIS A 20 -18.95 14.95 -8.98
C HIS A 20 -17.52 14.50 -8.70
N ALA A 21 -17.22 14.30 -7.42
CA ALA A 21 -15.94 13.82 -6.90
C ALA A 21 -15.69 12.38 -7.38
N SER A 22 -15.19 12.27 -8.61
CA SER A 22 -14.60 11.06 -9.16
C SER A 22 -13.45 11.49 -10.06
N CYS A 23 -12.31 10.83 -9.95
CA CYS A 23 -11.18 11.07 -10.84
C CYS A 23 -11.64 11.05 -12.32
N PRO A 24 -11.05 11.88 -13.20
CA PRO A 24 -11.26 11.73 -14.62
C PRO A 24 -10.85 10.31 -15.04
N PRO A 25 -11.39 9.79 -16.16
CA PRO A 25 -10.96 8.49 -16.67
C PRO A 25 -9.42 8.46 -16.81
N PRO A 26 -8.76 7.43 -16.26
CA PRO A 26 -7.31 7.39 -16.22
C PRO A 26 -6.75 7.26 -17.63
N GLN A 27 -5.70 8.04 -17.93
CA GLN A 27 -4.93 7.86 -19.14
C GLN A 27 -3.85 6.80 -18.86
N PHE A 28 -4.17 5.55 -19.18
CA PHE A 28 -3.24 4.44 -19.02
C PHE A 28 -2.00 4.62 -19.88
N ARG A 29 -0.83 4.48 -19.25
CA ARG A 29 0.45 4.41 -19.93
C ARG A 29 0.86 2.94 -20.13
N PRO A 30 1.32 2.55 -21.32
CA PRO A 30 1.92 1.24 -21.53
C PRO A 30 3.09 1.01 -20.55
N ALA A 31 3.20 -0.18 -19.96
CA ALA A 31 4.21 -0.48 -18.96
C ALA A 31 5.65 -0.22 -19.45
N LYS A 32 5.92 -0.39 -20.75
CA LYS A 32 7.24 -0.14 -21.37
C LYS A 32 7.64 1.34 -21.44
N GLU A 33 6.69 2.25 -21.28
CA GLU A 33 6.90 3.71 -21.32
C GLU A 33 6.97 4.33 -19.92
N VAL A 34 6.85 3.50 -18.88
CA VAL A 34 7.04 3.89 -17.49
C VAL A 34 8.54 3.90 -17.21
N HIS A 35 9.06 5.10 -16.97
CA HIS A 35 10.46 5.32 -16.61
C HIS A 35 10.51 5.98 -15.24
N LEU A 36 11.06 5.25 -14.27
CA LEU A 36 11.16 5.70 -12.88
C LEU A 36 12.54 6.29 -12.65
N GLU A 37 12.59 7.59 -12.39
CA GLU A 37 13.82 8.30 -12.02
C GLU A 37 13.98 8.34 -10.50
N GLY A 38 15.23 8.38 -10.04
CA GLY A 38 15.57 8.47 -8.62
C GLY A 38 15.71 7.11 -7.90
N ASP A 39 15.89 7.18 -6.59
CA ASP A 39 16.18 6.02 -5.75
C ASP A 39 14.93 5.37 -5.15
N SER A 40 13.80 6.08 -5.18
CA SER A 40 12.54 5.62 -4.62
C SER A 40 11.36 5.74 -5.58
N VAL A 41 10.34 4.89 -5.37
CA VAL A 41 9.04 4.94 -6.06
C VAL A 41 7.94 4.51 -5.11
N MET A 42 6.74 5.04 -5.30
CA MET A 42 5.52 4.57 -4.69
C MET A 42 4.67 3.81 -5.69
N ILE A 43 4.23 2.61 -5.31
CA ILE A 43 3.35 1.77 -6.12
C ILE A 43 2.06 1.53 -5.33
N VAL A 44 0.96 2.09 -5.81
CA VAL A 44 -0.37 1.94 -5.21
C VAL A 44 -1.13 0.87 -5.98
N THR A 45 -1.38 -0.27 -5.34
CA THR A 45 -2.02 -1.43 -5.96
C THR A 45 -3.53 -1.39 -5.74
N HIS A 46 -4.35 -1.28 -6.79
CA HIS A 46 -5.81 -1.44 -6.73
C HIS A 46 -6.52 -0.78 -5.52
N PRO A 47 -6.35 0.54 -5.28
CA PRO A 47 -7.03 1.26 -4.18
C PRO A 47 -8.51 1.48 -4.53
N SER A 48 -9.31 0.41 -4.46
CA SER A 48 -10.68 0.36 -4.98
C SER A 48 -11.65 -0.22 -3.98
N ALA A 49 -12.79 0.46 -3.83
CA ALA A 49 -13.94 0.05 -3.03
C ALA A 49 -14.63 -1.21 -3.57
N THR A 50 -14.34 -1.61 -4.82
CA THR A 50 -14.79 -2.90 -5.38
C THR A 50 -14.32 -4.05 -4.51
N PHE A 51 -13.11 -3.93 -3.99
CA PHE A 51 -12.52 -4.94 -3.13
C PHE A 51 -12.50 -4.46 -1.68
N ASP A 52 -12.13 -3.22 -1.37
CA ASP A 52 -12.15 -2.68 -0.01
C ASP A 52 -13.42 -1.84 0.23
N ALA A 53 -14.57 -2.53 0.37
CA ALA A 53 -15.88 -1.91 0.52
C ALA A 53 -16.04 -1.07 1.80
N ARG A 54 -15.20 -1.31 2.82
CA ARG A 54 -15.14 -0.52 4.05
C ARG A 54 -14.30 0.75 3.91
N PHE A 55 -13.58 0.90 2.79
CA PHE A 55 -12.57 1.94 2.62
C PHE A 55 -11.53 1.89 3.75
N SER A 56 -11.21 0.69 4.26
CA SER A 56 -10.36 0.54 5.45
C SER A 56 -8.94 1.04 5.19
N ALA A 57 -8.47 0.95 3.95
CA ALA A 57 -7.15 1.44 3.54
C ALA A 57 -7.16 2.85 2.95
N LYS A 58 -8.34 3.48 2.75
CA LYS A 58 -8.45 4.76 2.04
C LYS A 58 -7.61 5.86 2.69
N TYR A 59 -7.75 6.05 4.00
CA TYR A 59 -7.01 7.10 4.71
C TYR A 59 -5.48 6.92 4.56
N GLY A 60 -4.98 5.72 4.81
CA GLY A 60 -3.55 5.43 4.68
C GLY A 60 -3.04 5.65 3.25
N VAL A 61 -3.80 5.23 2.24
CA VAL A 61 -3.47 5.49 0.83
C VAL A 61 -3.38 6.99 0.53
N ASP A 62 -4.33 7.79 1.00
CA ASP A 62 -4.34 9.23 0.75
C ASP A 62 -3.15 9.94 1.43
N GLU A 63 -2.87 9.61 2.71
CA GLU A 63 -1.72 10.15 3.44
C GLU A 63 -0.39 9.75 2.80
N GLU A 64 -0.30 8.50 2.35
CA GLU A 64 0.91 7.96 1.74
C GLU A 64 1.21 8.62 0.39
N VAL A 65 0.21 8.77 -0.47
CA VAL A 65 0.37 9.51 -1.74
C VAL A 65 0.76 10.96 -1.47
N ARG A 66 0.15 11.60 -0.46
CA ARG A 66 0.51 12.97 -0.07
C ARG A 66 1.96 13.05 0.40
N PHE A 67 2.42 12.09 1.20
CA PHE A 67 3.82 11.97 1.59
C PHE A 67 4.73 11.84 0.36
N ALA A 68 4.43 10.95 -0.57
CA ALA A 68 5.22 10.73 -1.78
C ALA A 68 5.38 12.02 -2.58
N LYS A 69 4.26 12.72 -2.85
CA LYS A 69 4.25 13.99 -3.57
C LYS A 69 5.04 15.07 -2.84
N SER A 70 4.94 15.15 -1.51
CA SER A 70 5.72 16.10 -0.70
C SER A 70 7.23 15.88 -0.80
N LYS A 71 7.66 14.62 -1.00
CA LYS A 71 9.06 14.22 -1.15
C LYS A 71 9.50 14.07 -2.62
N LYS A 72 8.62 14.38 -3.59
CA LYS A 72 8.86 14.20 -5.03
C LYS A 72 9.22 12.76 -5.40
N ILE A 73 8.64 11.79 -4.70
CA ILE A 73 8.74 10.37 -5.03
C ILE A 73 7.73 10.09 -6.14
N PRO A 74 8.12 9.50 -7.28
CA PRO A 74 7.19 9.12 -8.35
C PRO A 74 6.10 8.17 -7.84
N VAL A 75 4.85 8.43 -8.22
CA VAL A 75 3.68 7.64 -7.84
C VAL A 75 3.13 6.89 -9.04
N VAL A 76 3.04 5.57 -8.93
CA VAL A 76 2.43 4.69 -9.92
C VAL A 76 1.16 4.06 -9.36
N TYR A 77 0.05 4.26 -10.05
CA TYR A 77 -1.19 3.57 -9.75
C TYR A 77 -1.35 2.35 -10.65
N LEU A 78 -1.52 1.18 -10.04
CA LEU A 78 -1.92 -0.04 -10.73
C LEU A 78 -3.44 -0.12 -10.69
N ALA A 79 -4.06 -0.17 -11.86
CA ALA A 79 -5.52 -0.25 -11.98
C ALA A 79 -5.96 -1.39 -12.91
N ASP A 80 -6.96 -2.13 -12.45
CA ASP A 80 -7.67 -3.19 -13.18
C ASP A 80 -8.80 -2.61 -14.06
N ASP A 81 -9.73 -3.47 -14.49
CA ASP A 81 -10.90 -3.11 -15.28
C ASP A 81 -12.11 -2.63 -14.43
N SER A 82 -11.94 -2.46 -13.13
CA SER A 82 -12.98 -1.90 -12.26
C SER A 82 -13.33 -0.47 -12.67
N PRO A 83 -14.62 -0.07 -12.62
CA PRO A 83 -15.01 1.31 -12.93
C PRO A 83 -14.28 2.34 -12.05
N ILE A 84 -13.74 3.39 -12.67
CA ILE A 84 -12.94 4.44 -11.99
C ILE A 84 -13.65 5.05 -10.77
N ARG A 85 -14.99 5.13 -10.80
CA ARG A 85 -15.81 5.62 -9.67
C ARG A 85 -15.65 4.83 -8.36
N TYR A 86 -15.10 3.61 -8.42
CA TYR A 86 -14.84 2.79 -7.23
C TYR A 86 -13.42 2.96 -6.71
N TYR A 87 -12.50 3.53 -7.50
CA TYR A 87 -11.20 3.91 -7.00
C TYR A 87 -11.34 5.10 -6.06
N TYR A 88 -10.75 4.98 -4.87
CA TYR A 88 -11.07 5.85 -3.76
C TYR A 88 -9.96 6.81 -3.36
N MET A 89 -8.84 6.83 -4.10
CA MET A 89 -7.77 7.79 -3.83
C MET A 89 -8.29 9.22 -3.98
N GLU A 90 -7.82 10.12 -3.12
CA GLU A 90 -8.10 11.55 -3.23
C GLU A 90 -7.28 12.19 -4.35
N ASP A 91 -6.02 11.78 -4.51
CA ASP A 91 -5.13 12.25 -5.56
C ASP A 91 -5.37 11.49 -6.87
N CYS A 92 -5.85 12.19 -7.89
CA CYS A 92 -6.14 11.64 -9.21
C CYS A 92 -5.02 11.86 -10.25
N ASP A 93 -3.87 12.38 -9.83
CA ASP A 93 -2.76 12.81 -10.70
C ASP A 93 -1.45 12.08 -10.33
N PRO A 94 -1.43 10.72 -10.39
CA PRO A 94 -0.19 9.98 -10.26
C PRO A 94 0.71 10.30 -11.45
N ASP A 95 2.01 10.05 -11.29
CA ASP A 95 2.96 10.18 -12.39
C ASP A 95 2.62 9.18 -13.51
N HIS A 96 2.14 7.98 -13.14
CA HIS A 96 1.70 6.95 -14.07
C HIS A 96 0.44 6.21 -13.60
N TRP A 97 -0.53 6.07 -14.51
CA TRP A 97 -1.56 5.04 -14.44
C TRP A 97 -1.13 3.85 -15.28
N VAL A 98 -1.09 2.65 -14.71
CA VAL A 98 -0.68 1.42 -15.40
C VAL A 98 -1.78 0.37 -15.25
N ALA A 99 -2.16 -0.24 -16.38
CA ALA A 99 -3.12 -1.33 -16.38
C ALA A 99 -2.47 -2.56 -15.71
N SER A 100 -3.18 -3.15 -14.75
CA SER A 100 -2.74 -4.31 -13.97
C SER A 100 -3.99 -5.03 -13.50
N ARG A 101 -4.24 -6.26 -13.96
CA ARG A 101 -5.47 -7.01 -13.65
C ARG A 101 -5.39 -7.66 -12.27
N ASP A 102 -4.26 -8.28 -11.96
CA ASP A 102 -4.06 -9.10 -10.76
C ASP A 102 -3.02 -8.50 -9.81
N GLY A 103 -2.55 -7.28 -10.07
CA GLY A 103 -1.46 -6.63 -9.32
C GLY A 103 -0.08 -6.90 -9.94
N GLU A 104 -0.01 -7.39 -11.18
CA GLU A 104 1.24 -7.52 -11.89
C GLU A 104 1.96 -6.18 -12.09
N VAL A 105 3.29 -6.20 -11.96
CA VAL A 105 4.17 -5.06 -12.19
C VAL A 105 5.03 -5.36 -13.42
N GLU A 106 4.56 -4.92 -14.58
CA GLU A 106 5.19 -5.21 -15.89
C GLU A 106 6.20 -4.16 -16.35
N PHE A 107 6.29 -3.02 -15.66
CA PHE A 107 7.31 -2.00 -15.91
C PHE A 107 8.58 -2.29 -15.11
N GLU A 108 9.69 -1.68 -15.51
CA GLU A 108 10.96 -1.85 -14.83
C GLU A 108 10.97 -1.12 -13.47
N VAL A 109 11.20 -1.86 -12.39
CA VAL A 109 11.46 -1.29 -11.07
C VAL A 109 12.97 -1.08 -10.88
N ALA A 110 13.48 0.04 -11.37
CA ALA A 110 14.88 0.45 -11.20
C ALA A 110 15.24 0.95 -9.78
N PRO A 111 14.39 1.76 -9.11
CA PRO A 111 14.61 2.24 -7.74
C PRO A 111 14.96 1.13 -6.75
N THR A 112 15.71 1.46 -5.71
CA THR A 112 16.11 0.54 -4.63
C THR A 112 15.19 0.62 -3.42
N HIS A 113 14.35 1.65 -3.34
CA HIS A 113 13.37 1.82 -2.29
C HIS A 113 11.95 1.89 -2.87
N VAL A 114 11.12 0.91 -2.57
CA VAL A 114 9.71 0.91 -3.00
C VAL A 114 8.81 1.10 -1.79
N TYR A 115 7.96 2.11 -1.86
CA TYR A 115 6.79 2.25 -0.98
C TYR A 115 5.60 1.55 -1.63
N VAL A 116 4.87 0.75 -0.86
CA VAL A 116 3.67 0.08 -1.36
C VAL A 116 2.46 0.45 -0.54
N ALA A 117 1.38 0.76 -1.26
CA ALA A 117 0.10 1.16 -0.73
C ALA A 117 -1.04 0.42 -1.43
N GLY A 118 -2.20 0.40 -0.81
CA GLY A 118 -3.41 -0.18 -1.36
C GLY A 118 -3.34 -1.71 -1.47
N GLY A 119 -4.42 -2.26 -2.02
CA GLY A 119 -4.46 -3.65 -2.43
C GLY A 119 -4.59 -4.62 -1.27
N HIS A 120 -4.88 -5.86 -1.64
CA HIS A 120 -5.10 -6.94 -0.70
C HIS A 120 -3.78 -7.66 -0.44
N MET A 121 -3.31 -7.67 0.81
CA MET A 121 -2.01 -8.23 1.20
C MET A 121 -1.80 -9.66 0.71
N GLU A 122 -2.83 -10.50 0.76
CA GLU A 122 -2.76 -11.92 0.35
C GLU A 122 -3.14 -12.16 -1.12
N LEU A 123 -3.45 -11.13 -1.90
CA LEU A 123 -3.84 -11.25 -3.33
C LEU A 123 -3.04 -10.27 -4.19
N CYS A 124 -3.67 -9.19 -4.68
CA CYS A 124 -3.06 -8.32 -5.67
C CYS A 124 -1.78 -7.64 -5.17
N LEU A 125 -1.71 -7.20 -3.92
CA LEU A 125 -0.46 -6.65 -3.39
C LEU A 125 0.63 -7.73 -3.24
N SER A 126 0.26 -8.96 -2.88
CA SER A 126 1.19 -10.10 -2.86
C SER A 126 1.82 -10.33 -4.24
N ARG A 127 1.01 -10.20 -5.30
CA ARG A 127 1.46 -10.29 -6.69
C ARG A 127 2.41 -9.13 -7.04
N SER A 128 2.07 -7.89 -6.69
CA SER A 128 2.93 -6.72 -6.91
C SER A 128 4.29 -6.92 -6.26
N LEU A 129 4.29 -7.31 -4.97
CA LEU A 129 5.50 -7.56 -4.20
C LEU A 129 6.34 -8.69 -4.80
N HIS A 130 5.70 -9.77 -5.25
CA HIS A 130 6.40 -10.86 -5.92
C HIS A 130 7.14 -10.37 -7.18
N ASP A 131 6.47 -9.61 -8.05
CA ASP A 131 7.07 -9.10 -9.29
C ASP A 131 8.20 -8.11 -9.01
N ILE A 132 8.02 -7.18 -8.05
CA ILE A 132 9.07 -6.25 -7.60
C ILE A 132 10.31 -7.01 -7.14
N LEU A 133 10.14 -7.97 -6.23
CA LEU A 133 11.23 -8.75 -5.66
C LEU A 133 11.92 -9.63 -6.72
N TYR A 134 11.15 -10.22 -7.63
CA TYR A 134 11.66 -11.04 -8.72
C TYR A 134 12.48 -10.22 -9.73
N GLN A 135 12.02 -9.01 -10.07
CA GLN A 135 12.80 -8.10 -10.91
C GLN A 135 14.12 -7.73 -10.23
N TRP A 136 14.09 -7.37 -8.95
CA TRP A 136 15.28 -7.00 -8.21
C TRP A 136 16.29 -8.14 -8.04
N SER A 137 15.84 -9.38 -7.83
CA SER A 137 16.74 -10.53 -7.68
C SER A 137 17.52 -10.87 -8.96
N ARG A 138 17.10 -10.33 -10.11
CA ARG A 138 17.75 -10.47 -11.42
C ARG A 138 18.70 -9.33 -11.76
N LYS A 139 18.79 -8.30 -10.92
CA LYS A 139 19.69 -7.15 -11.09
C LYS A 139 20.97 -7.34 -10.26
N PRO A 140 22.03 -6.55 -10.51
CA PRO A 140 23.23 -6.57 -9.68
C PRO A 140 22.89 -6.36 -8.20
N ALA A 141 23.63 -7.07 -7.34
CA ALA A 141 23.42 -7.02 -5.91
C ALA A 141 23.57 -5.61 -5.36
N ARG A 142 22.62 -5.18 -4.53
CA ARG A 142 22.53 -3.85 -3.92
C ARG A 142 21.60 -3.89 -2.72
N ASP A 143 21.67 -2.83 -1.92
CA ASP A 143 20.74 -2.60 -0.81
C ASP A 143 19.36 -2.23 -1.35
N LEU A 144 18.34 -2.89 -0.82
CA LEU A 144 16.94 -2.79 -1.24
C LEU A 144 16.04 -2.63 -0.03
N THR A 145 15.03 -1.78 -0.15
CA THR A 145 14.02 -1.57 0.89
C THR A 145 12.62 -1.59 0.29
N VAL A 146 11.73 -2.36 0.90
CA VAL A 146 10.28 -2.23 0.69
C VAL A 146 9.68 -1.63 1.96
N THR A 147 9.04 -0.47 1.86
CA THR A 147 8.24 0.09 2.95
C THR A 147 6.77 -0.25 2.72
N LEU A 148 6.14 -0.90 3.70
CA LEU A 148 4.74 -1.25 3.71
C LEU A 148 4.02 -0.44 4.80
N LEU A 149 2.99 0.31 4.43
CA LEU A 149 2.22 1.11 5.38
C LEU A 149 0.99 0.33 5.83
N LEU A 150 0.89 0.10 7.14
CA LEU A 150 -0.07 -0.83 7.70
C LEU A 150 -1.51 -0.33 7.57
N ASP A 151 -1.74 0.97 7.65
CA ASP A 151 -3.05 1.58 7.47
C ASP A 151 -3.47 1.75 6.01
N ALA A 152 -2.53 1.62 5.06
CA ALA A 152 -2.76 1.75 3.62
C ALA A 152 -2.97 0.40 2.91
N ILE A 153 -2.84 -0.74 3.63
CA ILE A 153 -2.93 -2.08 3.05
C ILE A 153 -4.05 -2.84 3.75
N TYR A 154 -4.96 -3.45 3.00
CA TYR A 154 -6.05 -4.25 3.57
C TYR A 154 -5.80 -5.76 3.46
N SER A 155 -6.35 -6.49 4.42
CA SER A 155 -6.32 -7.94 4.53
C SER A 155 -7.70 -8.44 4.96
N ASN A 156 -8.07 -9.63 4.51
CA ASN A 156 -9.26 -10.33 4.99
C ASN A 156 -8.92 -11.47 5.99
N GLY A 157 -7.69 -11.49 6.49
CA GLY A 157 -7.21 -12.52 7.41
C GLY A 157 -7.07 -13.91 6.79
N LYS A 158 -6.97 -14.03 5.46
CA LYS A 158 -6.69 -15.33 4.79
C LYS A 158 -5.40 -15.98 5.27
N SER A 159 -4.42 -15.18 5.72
CA SER A 159 -3.18 -15.69 6.30
C SER A 159 -3.29 -16.03 7.80
N VAL A 160 -4.47 -15.90 8.41
CA VAL A 160 -4.71 -16.27 9.82
C VAL A 160 -5.19 -17.71 9.89
N GLU A 161 -4.40 -18.54 10.56
CA GLU A 161 -4.70 -19.96 10.77
C GLU A 161 -5.01 -20.21 12.23
N PRO A 162 -5.90 -21.15 12.62
CA PRO A 162 -6.26 -21.48 14.01
C PRO A 162 -5.13 -21.94 14.94
N SER A 163 -3.96 -22.27 14.37
CA SER A 163 -2.76 -22.67 15.12
C SER A 163 -1.77 -21.53 15.35
N ASP A 164 -1.99 -20.35 14.77
CA ASP A 164 -1.09 -19.21 14.95
C ASP A 164 -1.04 -18.78 16.43
N PRO A 165 0.14 -18.48 16.99
CA PRO A 165 0.29 -18.20 18.42
C PRO A 165 -0.10 -16.75 18.79
N TYR A 166 -0.64 -15.97 17.85
CA TYR A 166 -0.75 -14.51 17.98
C TYR A 166 -2.02 -14.04 18.69
N TYR A 167 -3.12 -14.79 18.58
CA TYR A 167 -4.40 -14.42 19.19
C TYR A 167 -4.67 -15.26 20.45
N ARG A 168 -5.32 -14.64 21.44
CA ARG A 168 -5.70 -15.29 22.69
C ARG A 168 -6.86 -16.28 22.51
N ASP A 169 -7.78 -15.96 21.62
CA ASP A 169 -8.96 -16.76 21.27
C ASP A 169 -9.22 -16.57 19.77
N PHE A 170 -9.09 -17.66 19.01
CA PHE A 170 -9.25 -17.64 17.56
C PHE A 170 -10.66 -17.25 17.13
N ASN A 171 -11.70 -17.73 17.83
CA ASN A 171 -13.09 -17.48 17.46
C ASN A 171 -13.47 -16.02 17.72
N TRP A 172 -12.99 -15.45 18.81
CA TRP A 172 -13.14 -14.03 19.10
C TRP A 172 -12.43 -13.17 18.06
N PHE A 173 -11.20 -13.54 17.70
CA PHE A 173 -10.42 -12.86 16.66
C PHE A 173 -11.15 -12.90 15.30
N MET A 174 -11.59 -14.10 14.88
CA MET A 174 -12.38 -14.29 13.66
C MET A 174 -13.69 -13.50 13.72
N GLY A 175 -14.33 -13.43 14.89
CA GLY A 175 -15.53 -12.63 15.11
C GLY A 175 -15.32 -11.13 14.84
N ILE A 176 -14.15 -10.58 15.19
CA ILE A 176 -13.80 -9.17 14.94
C ILE A 176 -13.44 -8.95 13.49
N ILE A 177 -12.50 -9.72 12.94
CA ILE A 177 -12.06 -9.51 11.56
C ILE A 177 -13.20 -9.79 10.56
N THR A 178 -14.20 -10.58 10.99
CA THR A 178 -15.40 -10.84 10.20
C THR A 178 -16.64 -10.03 10.58
N TYR A 179 -16.51 -9.09 11.52
CA TYR A 179 -17.60 -8.26 11.99
C TYR A 179 -18.09 -7.29 10.91
N GLY A 180 -19.42 -7.14 10.80
CA GLY A 180 -20.01 -6.10 9.97
C GLY A 180 -20.22 -6.45 8.49
N ARG A 181 -20.32 -7.73 8.11
CA ARG A 181 -20.77 -8.14 6.76
C ARG A 181 -22.12 -7.48 6.43
N PRO A 182 -22.19 -6.41 5.61
CA PRO A 182 -23.47 -6.00 5.04
C PRO A 182 -23.87 -7.14 4.10
N GLY A 183 -25.15 -7.53 4.12
CA GLY A 183 -25.63 -8.71 3.38
C GLY A 183 -25.16 -8.68 1.91
N GLY A 184 -24.26 -9.60 1.56
CA GLY A 184 -23.74 -9.75 0.19
C GLY A 184 -22.21 -9.65 0.05
N GLU A 185 -21.47 -9.19 1.05
CA GLU A 185 -20.00 -9.14 0.95
C GLU A 185 -19.34 -10.52 1.11
N THR A 186 -18.39 -10.84 0.23
CA THR A 186 -17.65 -12.11 0.29
C THR A 186 -16.57 -12.11 1.39
N TRP A 187 -16.01 -10.95 1.75
CA TRP A 187 -14.92 -10.84 2.73
C TRP A 187 -14.94 -9.48 3.47
N PRO A 188 -15.23 -9.44 4.78
CA PRO A 188 -14.96 -8.27 5.62
C PRO A 188 -13.43 -8.03 5.69
N LYS A 189 -13.02 -6.78 5.56
CA LYS A 189 -11.61 -6.37 5.43
C LYS A 189 -11.22 -5.40 6.53
N LEU A 190 -10.05 -5.63 7.11
CA LEU A 190 -9.36 -4.71 8.00
C LEU A 190 -8.08 -4.27 7.30
N ASN A 191 -7.57 -3.08 7.64
CA ASN A 191 -6.19 -2.77 7.29
C ASN A 191 -5.20 -3.52 8.21
N LEU A 192 -3.93 -3.60 7.81
CA LEU A 192 -2.92 -4.31 8.61
C LEU A 192 -2.67 -3.63 9.96
N LEU A 193 -2.93 -2.33 10.10
CA LEU A 193 -2.79 -1.61 11.36
C LEU A 193 -3.90 -2.02 12.35
N GLU A 194 -5.14 -2.15 11.90
CA GLU A 194 -6.24 -2.72 12.67
C GLU A 194 -5.91 -4.16 13.08
N MET A 195 -5.30 -4.94 12.18
CA MET A 195 -4.90 -6.32 12.43
C MET A 195 -3.87 -6.45 13.56
N THR A 196 -2.77 -5.67 13.51
CA THR A 196 -1.76 -5.64 14.58
C THR A 196 -2.35 -5.07 15.88
N GLY A 197 -3.25 -4.08 15.77
CA GLY A 197 -4.02 -3.55 16.90
C GLY A 197 -4.91 -4.58 17.62
N ILE A 198 -5.33 -5.65 16.94
CA ILE A 198 -6.06 -6.77 17.56
C ILE A 198 -5.10 -7.77 18.21
N ILE A 199 -3.93 -8.01 17.62
CA ILE A 199 -2.88 -8.91 18.14
C ILE A 199 -2.27 -8.36 19.45
N LYS A 200 -2.07 -7.04 19.55
CA LYS A 200 -1.70 -6.25 20.75
C LYS A 200 -0.34 -6.56 21.40
N LYS A 201 0.41 -7.55 20.92
CA LYS A 201 1.73 -7.90 21.46
C LYS A 201 2.79 -7.68 20.38
N PRO A 202 3.78 -6.80 20.59
CA PRO A 202 4.80 -6.49 19.58
C PRO A 202 5.54 -7.71 19.03
N ALA A 203 5.85 -8.70 19.87
CA ALA A 203 6.48 -9.95 19.44
C ALA A 203 5.58 -10.77 18.50
N ASN A 204 4.27 -10.75 18.72
CA ASN A 204 3.29 -11.42 17.87
C ASN A 204 3.05 -10.64 16.58
N ASP A 205 3.06 -9.30 16.63
CA ASP A 205 2.99 -8.47 15.43
C ASP A 205 4.15 -8.80 14.48
N LEU A 206 5.38 -8.86 14.98
CA LEU A 206 6.55 -9.23 14.17
C LEU A 206 6.42 -10.61 13.53
N LEU A 207 5.84 -11.58 14.24
CA LEU A 207 5.65 -12.93 13.70
C LEU A 207 4.54 -12.96 12.63
N PHE A 208 3.45 -12.21 12.84
CA PHE A 208 2.41 -12.03 11.82
C PHE A 208 2.97 -11.33 10.58
N LEU A 209 3.71 -10.22 10.76
CA LEU A 209 4.33 -9.47 9.68
C LEU A 209 5.34 -10.33 8.91
N GLU A 210 6.14 -11.14 9.59
CA GLU A 210 7.04 -12.13 8.98
C GLU A 210 6.27 -13.17 8.15
N LYS A 211 5.11 -13.64 8.63
CA LYS A 211 4.26 -14.63 7.95
C LYS A 211 3.66 -14.10 6.65
N ILE A 212 3.26 -12.83 6.61
CA ILE A 212 2.63 -12.22 5.41
C ILE A 212 3.64 -11.79 4.34
N LEU A 213 4.95 -11.82 4.63
CA LEU A 213 5.95 -11.44 3.64
C LEU A 213 5.89 -12.32 2.38
N PRO A 214 6.15 -11.75 1.19
CA PRO A 214 6.31 -12.53 -0.04
C PRO A 214 7.47 -13.54 0.11
N ARG A 215 7.56 -14.53 -0.79
CA ARG A 215 8.59 -15.59 -0.77
C ARG A 215 10.01 -15.10 -1.12
N TRP A 216 10.54 -14.16 -0.35
CA TRP A 216 11.91 -13.64 -0.46
C TRP A 216 12.95 -14.75 -0.25
N ASP A 217 12.62 -15.73 0.58
CA ASP A 217 13.47 -16.86 0.96
C ASP A 217 13.86 -17.73 -0.24
N ARG A 218 12.97 -17.83 -1.24
CA ARG A 218 13.18 -18.55 -2.49
C ARG A 218 13.59 -17.65 -3.66
N THR A 219 13.45 -16.34 -3.51
CA THR A 219 13.67 -15.36 -4.60
C THR A 219 15.08 -14.78 -4.58
N PHE A 220 15.62 -14.51 -3.39
CA PHE A 220 16.96 -13.89 -3.25
C PHE A 220 18.04 -14.93 -2.92
N PRO A 221 19.26 -14.78 -3.47
CA PRO A 221 20.38 -15.66 -3.13
C PRO A 221 20.72 -15.62 -1.62
N LYS A 222 21.39 -16.67 -1.13
CA LYS A 222 21.63 -16.87 0.32
C LYS A 222 22.61 -15.87 0.95
N ASP A 223 23.36 -15.13 0.13
CA ASP A 223 24.31 -14.11 0.57
C ASP A 223 23.65 -12.81 1.00
N TYR A 224 22.40 -12.56 0.60
CA TYR A 224 21.60 -11.42 1.04
C TYR A 224 21.24 -11.51 2.52
N ARG A 225 21.56 -10.44 3.25
CA ARG A 225 21.02 -10.17 4.59
C ARG A 225 19.57 -9.71 4.47
N VAL A 226 18.66 -10.39 5.15
CA VAL A 226 17.23 -10.05 5.11
C VAL A 226 16.79 -9.57 6.48
N GLU A 227 16.16 -8.40 6.52
CA GLU A 227 15.72 -7.74 7.74
C GLU A 227 14.23 -7.39 7.67
N LEU A 228 13.56 -7.52 8.81
CA LEU A 228 12.23 -6.98 9.05
C LEU A 228 12.35 -5.90 10.12
N GLN A 229 11.89 -4.70 9.80
CA GLN A 229 11.78 -3.58 10.73
C GLN A 229 10.30 -3.21 10.87
N PHE A 230 9.88 -2.90 12.09
CA PHE A 230 8.54 -2.42 12.38
C PHE A 230 8.66 -1.09 13.13
N ASN A 231 8.17 0.00 12.55
CA ASN A 231 8.33 1.37 13.04
C ASN A 231 9.80 1.67 13.41
N GLU A 232 10.00 2.37 14.53
CA GLU A 232 11.31 2.73 15.08
C GLU A 232 11.97 1.57 15.88
N PHE A 233 11.38 0.37 15.89
CA PHE A 233 12.00 -0.77 16.58
C PHE A 233 13.24 -1.27 15.84
N SER A 234 14.19 -1.81 16.60
CA SER A 234 15.41 -2.39 16.04
C SER A 234 15.09 -3.47 15.00
N PRO A 235 15.74 -3.44 13.81
CA PRO A 235 15.52 -4.46 12.79
C PRO A 235 15.80 -5.88 13.29
N ARG A 236 14.86 -6.79 13.04
CA ARG A 236 15.01 -8.23 13.26
C ARG A 236 15.62 -8.87 12.01
N VAL A 237 16.75 -9.54 12.17
CA VAL A 237 17.40 -10.28 11.08
C VAL A 237 16.62 -11.59 10.85
N LEU A 238 16.04 -11.74 9.67
CA LEU A 238 15.36 -12.98 9.24
C LEU A 238 16.34 -13.97 8.62
N ARG A 239 17.34 -13.47 7.89
CA ARG A 239 18.44 -14.27 7.33
C ARG A 239 19.75 -13.50 7.43
N PRO A 240 20.81 -14.07 8.05
CA PRO A 240 22.12 -13.44 8.01
C PRO A 240 22.67 -13.45 6.58
N GLY A 241 23.33 -12.37 6.19
CA GLY A 241 24.07 -12.32 4.93
C GLY A 241 25.41 -13.04 5.01
N SER A 242 26.02 -13.31 3.86
CA SER A 242 27.36 -13.93 3.80
C SER A 242 28.43 -12.88 3.53
N GLY A 243 29.37 -12.72 4.46
CA GLY A 243 30.49 -11.78 4.34
C GLY A 243 30.24 -10.40 4.96
N PHE A 244 31.29 -9.57 5.00
CA PHE A 244 31.28 -8.27 5.67
C PHE A 244 30.44 -7.21 4.92
N PHE A 245 30.27 -7.37 3.60
CA PHE A 245 29.55 -6.44 2.73
C PHE A 245 28.34 -7.10 2.07
N ALA A 246 27.67 -8.01 2.79
CA ALA A 246 26.48 -8.68 2.29
C ALA A 246 25.40 -7.64 1.90
N PRO A 247 24.83 -7.71 0.68
CA PRO A 247 23.75 -6.82 0.27
C PRO A 247 22.52 -7.04 1.16
N ARG A 248 21.77 -5.98 1.43
CA ARG A 248 20.62 -6.02 2.34
C ARG A 248 19.30 -5.93 1.59
N LEU A 249 18.33 -6.76 1.98
CA LEU A 249 16.91 -6.57 1.67
C LEU A 249 16.17 -6.28 2.98
N ARG A 250 15.56 -5.11 3.08
CA ARG A 250 14.77 -4.70 4.25
C ARG A 250 13.29 -4.62 3.91
N PHE A 251 12.47 -5.27 4.72
CA PHE A 251 11.03 -5.01 4.78
C PHE A 251 10.77 -4.09 5.97
N ASN A 252 10.35 -2.86 5.69
CA ASN A 252 10.07 -1.84 6.68
C ASN A 252 8.56 -1.65 6.81
N PHE A 253 7.97 -2.06 7.91
CA PHE A 253 6.56 -1.84 8.20
C PHE A 253 6.41 -0.57 9.01
N VAL A 254 5.49 0.29 8.63
CA VAL A 254 5.22 1.56 9.32
C VAL A 254 3.72 1.67 9.56
N ASP A 255 3.31 2.17 10.73
CA ASP A 255 1.88 2.28 11.06
C ASP A 255 1.10 3.11 10.03
N SER A 256 1.64 4.27 9.64
CA SER A 256 1.05 5.20 8.67
C SER A 256 2.12 6.12 8.06
N ALA A 257 1.76 6.97 7.10
CA ALA A 257 2.65 7.96 6.49
C ALA A 257 2.72 9.26 7.31
N ASP A 258 1.72 9.50 8.17
CA ASP A 258 1.60 10.71 9.00
C ASP A 258 2.81 10.92 9.93
N VAL A 259 3.45 9.83 10.38
CA VAL A 259 4.69 9.85 11.18
C VAL A 259 5.85 10.52 10.44
N PHE A 260 5.84 10.50 9.09
CA PHE A 260 6.84 11.19 8.27
C PHE A 260 6.47 12.65 7.96
N LEU A 261 5.19 13.00 8.04
CA LEU A 261 4.67 14.35 7.78
C LEU A 261 4.73 15.24 9.03
N ALA A 262 4.77 14.63 10.22
CA ALA A 262 4.91 15.33 11.51
C ALA A 262 6.36 15.74 11.85
N GLN A 263 7.34 15.44 10.99
CA GLN A 263 8.76 15.76 11.12
C GLN A 263 9.19 16.85 10.14
#